data_AF-A0AAJ0PYR9-F1
#
_entry.id   AF-A0AAJ0PYR9-F1
#
_cell.length_a   1.000
_cell.length_b   1.000
_cell.length_c   1.000
_cell.angle_alpha   90.00
_cell.angle_beta   90.00
_cell.angle_gamma   90.00
#
_symmetry.space_group_name_H-M   'P 1'
#
loop_
_entity.id
_entity.type
_entity.pdbx_description
1 polymer ?
#
loop_
_entity_poly.entity_id
_entity_poly.type
_entity_poly.pdbx_seq_one_letter_code
_entity_poly.pdbx_strand_id
1 'polypeptide(L)'
;MTQDVTAFRTHYRANVHSRYNAWRHGGFVFAYGAAAIAFFLKGVAHVSAYQWATVPVAFLLFNWLEFSIHRHVGHFKRRFGAMFYRRHTGDHHSFFVNEQMTYRDARDWRVILFPAWLIVAFSIGLFVAHALLSRVDANVAGLFASTMLGGYLLYECMHACEHLPDAHPLANWPWIRQMRTLHRIHHRRDLMRACNFDVVWPLMDWLHGTLRWSAEPGAEFSTRMRHEIDIARRPEDVLAYASTAACWPQWHPSSLRVDGPAGSLAAGSRFDEDVRAAGRVDHLRWDVVRHEPGVIWQARAANAAGSLRILLTYECRGGAHGARFVRTLHYHSPNPLLRLANALVMRRRVERESAHSLMLLKRRLEEARDE
;
A
#
# COMPACT_ATOMS: atom_id res chain seq x y z
N MET A 1 10.20 3.57 -24.68
CA MET A 1 10.58 2.23 -25.18
C MET A 1 10.26 1.19 -24.12
N THR A 2 9.30 0.31 -24.39
CA THR A 2 9.09 -0.91 -23.61
C THR A 2 10.34 -1.78 -23.77
N GLN A 3 10.99 -2.11 -22.65
CA GLN A 3 12.18 -2.97 -22.67
C GLN A 3 11.75 -4.38 -23.06
N ASP A 4 12.48 -5.00 -23.98
CA ASP A 4 12.31 -6.42 -24.28
C ASP A 4 12.81 -7.25 -23.08
N VAL A 5 11.86 -7.73 -22.28
CA VAL A 5 12.11 -8.54 -21.08
C VAL A 5 12.80 -9.85 -21.45
N THR A 6 12.48 -10.44 -22.60
CA THR A 6 13.06 -11.71 -23.05
C THR A 6 14.54 -11.51 -23.36
N ALA A 7 14.88 -10.49 -24.14
CA ALA A 7 16.26 -10.15 -24.43
C ALA A 7 17.06 -9.83 -23.14
N PHE A 8 16.46 -9.07 -22.21
CA PHE A 8 17.10 -8.77 -20.93
C PHE A 8 17.39 -10.02 -20.11
N ARG A 9 16.41 -10.93 -19.98
CA ARG A 9 16.57 -12.18 -19.22
C ARG A 9 17.65 -13.08 -19.82
N THR A 10 17.67 -13.22 -21.14
CA THR A 10 18.70 -14.00 -21.85
C THR A 10 20.09 -13.42 -21.60
N HIS A 11 20.25 -12.10 -21.74
CA HIS A 11 21.50 -11.42 -21.45
C HIS A 11 21.93 -11.57 -19.98
N TYR A 12 21.00 -11.40 -19.04
CA TYR A 12 21.28 -11.55 -17.61
C TYR A 12 21.78 -12.97 -17.30
N ARG A 13 21.08 -14.01 -17.76
CA ARG A 13 21.42 -15.42 -17.52
C ARG A 13 22.77 -15.82 -18.12
N ALA A 14 23.13 -15.25 -19.27
CA ALA A 14 24.43 -15.49 -19.91
C ALA A 14 25.59 -14.90 -19.07
N ASN A 15 25.35 -13.82 -18.34
CA ASN A 15 26.33 -13.18 -17.47
C ASN A 15 26.36 -13.75 -16.03
N VAL A 16 25.43 -14.65 -15.68
CA VAL A 16 25.52 -15.39 -14.41
C VAL A 16 26.71 -16.36 -14.50
N HIS A 17 27.66 -16.23 -13.58
CA HIS A 17 28.86 -17.05 -13.53
C HIS A 17 28.52 -18.55 -13.57
N SER A 18 29.23 -19.34 -14.38
CA SER A 18 28.93 -20.76 -14.65
C SER A 18 28.92 -21.65 -13.40
N ARG A 19 29.71 -21.30 -12.38
CA ARG A 19 29.75 -22.01 -11.09
C ARG A 19 28.65 -21.60 -10.10
N TYR A 20 27.79 -20.64 -10.44
CA TYR A 20 26.68 -20.24 -9.56
C TYR A 20 25.68 -21.39 -9.42
N ASN A 21 25.30 -21.68 -8.18
CA ASN A 21 24.28 -22.68 -7.86
C ASN A 21 23.34 -22.09 -6.80
N ALA A 22 22.05 -22.03 -7.12
CA ALA A 22 21.03 -21.43 -6.25
C ALA A 22 20.90 -22.15 -4.91
N TRP A 23 20.99 -23.48 -4.89
CA TRP A 23 20.85 -24.29 -3.68
C TRP A 23 22.03 -24.11 -2.73
N ARG A 24 23.26 -24.07 -3.26
CA ARG A 24 24.44 -23.73 -2.44
C ARG A 24 24.36 -22.32 -1.88
N HIS A 25 23.86 -21.37 -2.66
CA HIS A 25 23.65 -20.00 -2.20
C HIS A 25 22.63 -19.96 -1.07
N GLY A 26 21.41 -20.44 -1.29
CA GLY A 26 20.33 -20.42 -0.29
C GLY A 26 20.69 -21.23 0.94
N GLY A 27 21.32 -22.40 0.75
CA GLY A 27 21.82 -23.24 1.84
C GLY A 27 22.88 -22.54 2.69
N PHE A 28 23.82 -21.82 2.07
CA PHE A 28 24.79 -21.00 2.81
C PHE A 28 24.11 -19.90 3.62
N VAL A 29 23.23 -19.10 3.00
CA VAL A 29 22.52 -17.99 3.66
C VAL A 29 21.74 -18.50 4.87
N PHE A 30 20.97 -19.57 4.69
CA PHE A 30 20.16 -20.15 5.76
C PHE A 30 21.02 -20.75 6.87
N ALA A 31 22.02 -21.58 6.53
CA ALA A 31 22.87 -22.23 7.53
C ALA A 31 23.70 -21.20 8.32
N TYR A 32 24.28 -20.21 7.64
CA TYR A 32 25.01 -19.13 8.28
C TYR A 32 24.12 -18.30 9.21
N GLY A 33 22.94 -17.89 8.70
CA GLY A 33 21.99 -17.11 9.49
C GLY A 33 21.49 -17.87 10.72
N ALA A 34 21.16 -19.15 10.58
CA ALA A 34 20.76 -20.01 11.69
C ALA A 34 21.88 -20.16 12.74
N ALA A 35 23.12 -20.37 12.31
CA ALA A 35 24.27 -20.47 13.22
C ALA A 35 24.52 -19.16 13.98
N ALA A 36 24.42 -18.00 13.31
CA ALA A 36 24.57 -16.70 13.94
C ALA A 36 23.41 -16.39 14.92
N ILE A 37 22.17 -16.73 14.57
CA ILE A 37 21.02 -16.62 15.48
C ILE A 37 21.23 -17.50 16.72
N ALA A 38 21.64 -18.76 16.53
CA ALA A 38 21.95 -19.66 17.64
C ALA A 38 23.05 -19.08 18.54
N PHE A 39 24.09 -18.45 17.95
CA PHE A 39 25.12 -17.75 18.72
C PHE A 39 24.54 -16.59 19.54
N PHE A 40 23.68 -15.74 18.97
CA PHE A 40 23.09 -14.61 19.69
C PHE A 40 22.13 -15.07 20.81
N LEU A 41 21.45 -16.19 20.61
CA LEU A 41 20.52 -16.74 21.59
C LEU A 41 21.18 -17.59 22.67
N LYS A 42 22.45 -18.00 22.50
CA LYS A 42 23.12 -18.94 23.42
C LYS A 42 23.16 -18.49 24.88
N GLY A 43 23.18 -17.18 25.11
CA GLY A 43 23.26 -16.56 26.45
C GLY A 43 21.93 -15.98 26.94
N VAL A 44 20.86 -16.11 26.16
CA VAL A 44 19.54 -15.57 26.52
C VAL A 44 18.89 -16.51 27.52
N ALA A 45 18.65 -16.03 28.75
CA ALA A 45 18.09 -16.81 29.83
C ALA A 45 17.27 -15.94 30.79
N HIS A 46 16.25 -16.52 31.45
CA HIS A 46 15.41 -15.83 32.45
C HIS A 46 14.86 -14.46 31.96
N VAL A 47 14.34 -14.43 30.73
CA VAL A 47 13.91 -13.20 30.07
C VAL A 47 12.70 -12.58 30.77
N SER A 48 12.83 -11.32 31.18
CA SER A 48 11.74 -10.56 31.79
C SER A 48 10.73 -10.06 30.75
N ALA A 49 9.55 -9.62 31.20
CA ALA A 49 8.53 -9.07 30.31
C ALA A 49 9.00 -7.83 29.53
N TYR A 50 9.80 -6.95 30.13
CA TYR A 50 10.31 -5.77 29.42
C TYR A 50 11.39 -6.15 28.39
N GLN A 51 12.22 -7.16 28.67
CA GLN A 51 13.23 -7.64 27.72
C GLN A 51 12.55 -8.26 26.49
N TRP A 52 11.42 -8.94 26.66
CA TRP A 52 10.61 -9.44 25.54
C TRP A 52 10.10 -8.33 24.61
N ALA A 53 9.89 -7.11 25.11
CA ALA A 53 9.51 -5.96 24.26
C ALA A 53 10.60 -5.60 23.23
N THR A 54 11.85 -6.08 23.42
CA THR A 54 12.92 -5.94 22.42
C THR A 54 12.54 -6.54 21.07
N VAL A 55 11.83 -7.68 21.05
CA VAL A 55 11.46 -8.36 19.81
C VAL A 55 10.53 -7.50 18.94
N PRO A 56 9.35 -7.02 19.41
CA PRO A 56 8.51 -6.16 18.60
C PRO A 56 9.19 -4.83 18.24
N VAL A 57 10.02 -4.25 19.12
CA VAL A 57 10.76 -3.02 18.79
C VAL A 57 11.78 -3.27 17.68
N ALA A 58 12.56 -4.35 17.75
CA ALA A 58 13.51 -4.73 16.71
C ALA A 58 12.81 -5.07 15.40
N PHE A 59 11.65 -5.74 15.44
CA PHE A 59 10.83 -6.00 14.26
C PHE A 59 10.35 -4.71 13.58
N LEU A 60 9.85 -3.74 14.37
CA LEU A 60 9.46 -2.43 13.85
C LEU A 60 10.64 -1.68 13.23
N LEU A 61 11.82 -1.74 13.86
CA LEU A 61 13.04 -1.17 13.31
C LEU A 61 13.44 -1.86 12.01
N PHE A 62 13.37 -3.20 11.94
CA PHE A 62 13.69 -3.95 10.73
C PHE A 62 12.76 -3.56 9.57
N ASN A 63 11.44 -3.53 9.80
CA ASN A 63 10.48 -3.16 8.77
C ASN A 63 10.67 -1.68 8.33
N TRP A 64 10.99 -0.77 9.25
CA TRP A 64 11.37 0.59 8.89
C TRP A 64 12.65 0.67 8.04
N LEU A 65 13.66 -0.15 8.35
CA LEU A 65 14.90 -0.22 7.57
C LEU A 65 14.65 -0.80 6.17
N GLU A 66 13.90 -1.91 6.08
CA GLU A 66 13.43 -2.51 4.83
C GLU A 66 12.80 -1.45 3.94
N PHE A 67 11.73 -0.80 4.43
CA PHE A 67 11.03 0.27 3.74
C PHE A 67 11.97 1.39 3.29
N SER A 68 12.80 1.88 4.22
CA SER A 68 13.64 3.06 3.98
C SER A 68 14.73 2.79 2.96
N ILE A 69 15.41 1.64 3.06
CA ILE A 69 16.46 1.21 2.13
C ILE A 69 15.83 0.94 0.76
N HIS A 70 14.73 0.20 0.71
CA HIS A 70 14.05 -0.11 -0.53
C HIS A 70 13.60 1.18 -1.24
N ARG A 71 12.86 2.05 -0.55
CA ARG A 71 12.35 3.32 -1.12
C ARG A 71 13.44 4.29 -1.53
N HIS A 72 14.45 4.53 -0.69
CA HIS A 72 15.38 5.65 -0.88
C HIS A 72 16.72 5.26 -1.49
N VAL A 73 17.11 3.99 -1.41
CA VAL A 73 18.37 3.46 -1.93
C VAL A 73 18.13 2.53 -3.12
N GLY A 74 17.08 1.71 -3.06
CA GLY A 74 16.73 0.77 -4.13
C GLY A 74 16.20 1.47 -5.38
N HIS A 75 15.47 2.57 -5.20
CA HIS A 75 14.74 3.28 -6.26
C HIS A 75 15.29 4.66 -6.64
N PHE A 76 16.24 5.19 -5.87
CA PHE A 76 16.94 6.42 -6.20
C PHE A 76 18.44 6.17 -6.28
N LYS A 77 19.03 6.55 -7.42
CA LYS A 77 20.46 6.36 -7.67
C LYS A 77 21.28 7.33 -6.81
N ARG A 78 21.87 6.83 -5.74
CA ARG A 78 22.81 7.54 -4.86
C ARG A 78 24.21 6.93 -4.97
N ARG A 79 25.28 7.71 -4.75
CA ARG A 79 26.67 7.20 -4.82
C ARG A 79 26.91 6.02 -3.87
N PHE A 80 26.53 6.16 -2.60
CA PHE A 80 26.70 5.11 -1.58
C PHE A 80 25.71 3.93 -1.72
N GLY A 81 24.73 4.04 -2.61
CA GLY A 81 23.69 3.03 -2.85
C GLY A 81 23.71 2.41 -4.25
N ALA A 82 24.69 2.78 -5.09
CA ALA A 82 24.66 2.50 -6.52
C ALA A 82 24.60 1.00 -6.84
N MET A 83 25.25 0.16 -6.02
CA MET A 83 25.23 -1.29 -6.19
C MET A 83 23.85 -1.88 -5.86
N PHE A 84 23.22 -1.43 -4.77
CA PHE A 84 21.85 -1.85 -4.44
C PHE A 84 20.86 -1.38 -5.49
N TYR A 85 20.92 -0.11 -5.91
CA TYR A 85 20.10 0.42 -7.01
C TYR A 85 20.27 -0.39 -8.30
N ARG A 86 21.51 -0.70 -8.71
CA ARG A 86 21.79 -1.48 -9.92
C ARG A 86 21.20 -2.88 -9.81
N ARG A 87 21.34 -3.57 -8.68
CA ARG A 87 20.75 -4.90 -8.49
C ARG A 87 19.23 -4.88 -8.38
N HIS A 88 18.69 -3.86 -7.71
CA HIS A 88 17.26 -3.77 -7.43
C HIS A 88 16.48 -3.20 -8.61
N THR A 89 16.63 -1.91 -8.90
CA THR A 89 15.95 -1.29 -10.03
C THR A 89 16.53 -1.74 -11.37
N GLY A 90 17.86 -1.86 -11.45
CA GLY A 90 18.54 -2.20 -12.71
C GLY A 90 18.33 -3.65 -13.14
N ASP A 91 18.56 -4.62 -12.25
CA ASP A 91 18.44 -6.04 -12.55
C ASP A 91 17.05 -6.59 -12.21
N HIS A 92 16.62 -6.50 -10.95
CA HIS A 92 15.41 -7.17 -10.46
C HIS A 92 14.11 -6.67 -11.10
N HIS A 93 13.86 -5.35 -11.09
CA HIS A 93 12.70 -4.73 -11.76
C HIS A 93 12.75 -4.77 -13.30
N SER A 94 13.93 -5.00 -13.87
CA SER A 94 14.08 -5.25 -15.32
C SER A 94 13.82 -6.71 -15.65
N PHE A 95 14.17 -7.63 -14.76
CA PHE A 95 14.04 -9.07 -14.94
C PHE A 95 12.60 -9.53 -14.69
N PHE A 96 11.95 -9.00 -13.66
CA PHE A 96 10.55 -9.26 -13.33
C PHE A 96 9.74 -8.01 -13.65
N VAL A 97 8.74 -8.16 -14.50
CA VAL A 97 7.76 -7.11 -14.79
C VAL A 97 6.42 -7.54 -14.21
N ASN A 98 5.52 -6.59 -13.96
CA ASN A 98 4.20 -6.80 -13.34
C ASN A 98 3.46 -8.09 -13.78
N GLU A 99 3.49 -8.44 -15.07
CA GLU A 99 2.79 -9.64 -15.59
C GLU A 99 3.65 -10.91 -15.64
N GLN A 100 4.96 -10.79 -15.41
CA GLN A 100 5.93 -11.89 -15.50
C GLN A 100 6.83 -11.91 -14.26
N MET A 101 6.22 -12.11 -13.09
CA MET A 101 6.91 -12.14 -11.80
C MET A 101 7.57 -13.48 -11.47
N THR A 102 7.26 -14.57 -12.18
CA THR A 102 7.72 -15.90 -11.77
C THR A 102 9.11 -16.22 -12.31
N TYR A 103 9.92 -16.93 -11.52
CA TYR A 103 11.17 -17.50 -12.03
C TYR A 103 10.89 -18.68 -12.98
N ARG A 104 11.83 -18.98 -13.88
CA ARG A 104 11.73 -20.12 -14.81
C ARG A 104 12.96 -21.04 -14.80
N ASP A 105 14.13 -20.50 -14.47
CA ASP A 105 15.38 -21.24 -14.42
C ASP A 105 16.04 -21.10 -13.04
N ALA A 106 16.82 -22.09 -12.60
CA ALA A 106 17.52 -22.03 -11.32
C ALA A 106 18.52 -20.84 -11.24
N ARG A 107 19.01 -20.32 -12.36
CA ARG A 107 19.86 -19.12 -12.40
C ARG A 107 19.10 -17.84 -12.06
N ASP A 108 17.77 -17.83 -12.21
CA ASP A 108 16.93 -16.67 -11.90
C ASP A 108 16.93 -16.36 -10.39
N TRP A 109 17.21 -17.36 -9.54
CA TRP A 109 17.40 -17.14 -8.10
C TRP A 109 18.51 -16.12 -7.79
N ARG A 110 19.47 -15.91 -8.70
CA ARG A 110 20.57 -14.93 -8.55
C ARG A 110 20.07 -13.49 -8.48
N VAL A 111 18.97 -13.19 -9.15
CA VAL A 111 18.33 -11.86 -9.20
C VAL A 111 17.25 -11.69 -8.13
N ILE A 112 16.76 -12.80 -7.57
CA ILE A 112 15.81 -12.79 -6.44
C ILE A 112 16.58 -12.62 -5.13
N LEU A 113 17.51 -13.54 -4.84
CA LEU A 113 18.26 -13.54 -3.58
C LEU A 113 19.24 -12.37 -3.50
N PHE A 114 19.45 -11.89 -2.29
CA PHE A 114 20.52 -10.94 -2.03
C PHE A 114 21.87 -11.59 -2.30
N PRO A 115 22.94 -10.81 -2.56
CA PRO A 115 24.27 -11.38 -2.62
C PRO A 115 24.61 -12.11 -1.31
N ALA A 116 25.13 -13.34 -1.41
CA ALA A 116 25.45 -14.15 -0.22
C ALA A 116 26.44 -13.48 0.75
N TRP A 117 27.27 -12.55 0.30
CA TRP A 117 28.15 -11.80 1.21
C TRP A 117 27.40 -10.75 2.06
N LEU A 118 26.19 -10.34 1.65
CA LEU A 118 25.43 -9.27 2.31
C LEU A 118 24.96 -9.70 3.70
N ILE A 119 24.53 -10.97 3.87
CA ILE A 119 24.19 -11.48 5.20
C ILE A 119 25.40 -11.43 6.14
N VAL A 120 26.62 -11.72 5.65
CA VAL A 120 27.85 -11.63 6.46
C VAL A 120 28.12 -10.17 6.87
N ALA A 121 28.04 -9.24 5.91
CA ALA A 121 28.22 -7.81 6.19
C ALA A 121 27.18 -7.28 7.20
N PHE A 122 25.91 -7.67 7.04
CA PHE A 122 24.84 -7.34 7.95
C PHE A 122 25.08 -7.94 9.35
N SER A 123 25.49 -9.21 9.42
CA SER A 123 25.83 -9.89 10.67
C SER A 123 27.02 -9.24 11.39
N ILE A 124 28.04 -8.74 10.69
CA ILE A 124 29.15 -7.99 11.35
C ILE A 124 28.58 -6.80 12.14
N GLY A 125 27.68 -6.02 11.54
CA GLY A 125 27.00 -4.92 12.23
C GLY A 125 26.20 -5.40 13.45
N LEU A 126 25.51 -6.54 13.33
CA LEU A 126 24.77 -7.14 14.44
C LEU A 126 25.69 -7.70 15.55
N PHE A 127 26.85 -8.25 15.23
CA PHE A 127 27.84 -8.68 16.23
C PHE A 127 28.39 -7.47 17.01
N VAL A 128 28.65 -6.35 16.33
CA VAL A 128 29.04 -5.10 17.00
C VAL A 128 27.89 -4.59 17.89
N ALA A 129 26.67 -4.52 17.37
CA ALA A 129 25.50 -4.10 18.15
C ALA A 129 25.26 -4.99 19.36
N HIS A 130 25.34 -6.31 19.18
CA HIS A 130 25.26 -7.29 20.25
C HIS A 130 26.36 -7.05 21.30
N ALA A 131 27.62 -6.91 20.91
CA ALA A 131 28.72 -6.66 21.84
C ALA A 131 28.57 -5.34 22.62
N LEU A 132 27.98 -4.30 22.01
CA LEU A 132 27.67 -3.04 22.68
C LEU A 132 26.51 -3.21 23.66
N LEU A 133 25.38 -3.77 23.21
CA LEU A 133 24.19 -3.98 24.03
C LEU A 133 24.42 -4.96 25.18
N SER A 134 25.27 -5.98 25.01
CA SER A 134 25.59 -6.95 26.06
C SER A 134 26.32 -6.32 27.25
N ARG A 135 26.92 -5.13 27.10
CA ARG A 135 27.47 -4.38 28.23
C ARG A 135 26.40 -3.82 29.16
N VAL A 136 25.17 -3.71 28.67
CA VAL A 136 24.00 -3.22 29.41
C VAL A 136 23.11 -4.39 29.79
N ASP A 137 22.72 -5.21 28.82
CA ASP A 137 21.82 -6.34 29.01
C ASP A 137 22.03 -7.41 27.93
N ALA A 138 22.46 -8.60 28.35
CA ALA A 138 22.74 -9.72 27.44
C ALA A 138 21.48 -10.30 26.77
N ASN A 139 20.32 -10.30 27.45
CA ASN A 139 19.07 -10.77 26.88
C ASN A 139 18.58 -9.83 25.79
N VAL A 140 18.60 -8.51 26.06
CA VAL A 140 18.25 -7.49 25.05
C VAL A 140 19.17 -7.59 23.84
N ALA A 141 20.48 -7.73 24.06
CA ALA A 141 21.45 -7.89 22.97
C ALA A 141 21.14 -9.11 22.08
N GLY A 142 20.91 -10.27 22.70
CA GLY A 142 20.60 -11.53 22.01
C GLY A 142 19.27 -11.48 21.26
N LEU A 143 18.20 -10.98 21.91
CA LEU A 143 16.88 -10.82 21.31
C LEU A 143 16.89 -9.81 20.16
N PHE A 144 17.58 -8.69 20.31
CA PHE A 144 17.71 -7.67 19.27
C PHE A 144 18.42 -8.22 18.03
N ALA A 145 19.62 -8.77 18.21
CA ALA A 145 20.44 -9.26 17.11
C ALA A 145 19.79 -10.46 16.38
N SER A 146 19.20 -11.39 17.15
CA SER A 146 18.45 -12.51 16.57
C SER A 146 17.20 -12.06 15.81
N THR A 147 16.45 -11.09 16.32
CA THR A 147 15.25 -10.56 15.64
C THR A 147 15.63 -9.84 14.34
N MET A 148 16.68 -9.03 14.35
CA MET A 148 17.16 -8.34 13.14
C MET A 148 17.63 -9.32 12.06
N LEU A 149 18.40 -10.35 12.44
CA LEU A 149 18.87 -11.36 11.49
C LEU A 149 17.75 -12.29 11.03
N GLY A 150 16.82 -12.63 11.93
CA GLY A 150 15.61 -13.37 11.60
C GLY A 150 14.73 -12.61 10.61
N GLY A 151 14.59 -11.28 10.77
CA GLY A 151 13.93 -10.40 9.82
C GLY A 151 14.57 -10.46 8.43
N TYR A 152 15.91 -10.42 8.36
CA TYR A 152 16.64 -10.55 7.09
C TYR A 152 16.35 -11.89 6.40
N LEU A 153 16.39 -13.01 7.13
CA LEU A 153 16.09 -14.33 6.58
C LEU A 153 14.62 -14.45 6.16
N LEU A 154 13.70 -13.88 6.95
CA LEU A 154 12.28 -13.85 6.65
C LEU A 154 12.02 -13.05 5.37
N TYR A 155 12.70 -11.92 5.18
CA TYR A 155 12.67 -11.15 3.94
C TYR A 155 13.06 -11.99 2.74
N GLU A 156 14.23 -12.63 2.76
CA GLU A 156 14.69 -13.44 1.63
C GLU A 156 13.73 -14.61 1.34
N CYS A 157 13.20 -15.25 2.39
CA CYS A 157 12.24 -16.34 2.24
C CYS A 157 10.91 -15.88 1.64
N MET A 158 10.33 -14.79 2.16
CA MET A 158 9.08 -14.21 1.66
C MET A 158 9.24 -13.75 0.22
N HIS A 159 10.28 -12.97 -0.07
CA HIS A 159 10.61 -12.49 -1.41
C HIS A 159 10.78 -13.64 -2.39
N ALA A 160 11.53 -14.68 -2.02
CA ALA A 160 11.67 -15.91 -2.80
C ALA A 160 10.32 -16.57 -3.10
N CYS A 161 9.45 -16.67 -2.09
CA CYS A 161 8.13 -17.27 -2.26
C CYS A 161 7.20 -16.47 -3.19
N GLU A 162 7.33 -15.14 -3.22
CA GLU A 162 6.54 -14.27 -4.10
C GLU A 162 6.90 -14.40 -5.58
N HIS A 163 8.06 -14.98 -5.89
CA HIS A 163 8.51 -15.29 -7.25
C HIS A 163 8.22 -16.74 -7.67
N LEU A 164 7.60 -17.55 -6.81
CA LEU A 164 7.22 -18.93 -7.14
C LEU A 164 6.13 -18.97 -8.23
N PRO A 165 6.08 -20.03 -9.06
CA PRO A 165 4.98 -20.28 -9.98
C PRO A 165 3.63 -20.43 -9.24
N ASP A 166 2.54 -20.05 -9.89
CA ASP A 166 1.19 -20.08 -9.28
C ASP A 166 0.73 -21.47 -8.87
N ALA A 167 1.25 -22.51 -9.56
CA ALA A 167 0.99 -23.91 -9.20
C ALA A 167 1.68 -24.35 -7.89
N HIS A 168 2.64 -23.58 -7.37
CA HIS A 168 3.37 -23.96 -6.17
C HIS A 168 2.51 -23.75 -4.91
N PRO A 169 2.42 -24.72 -3.98
CA PRO A 169 1.57 -24.60 -2.78
C PRO A 169 1.87 -23.35 -1.93
N LEU A 170 3.15 -23.05 -1.68
CA LEU A 170 3.56 -21.86 -0.91
C LEU A 170 3.11 -20.54 -1.55
N ALA A 171 3.05 -20.46 -2.89
CA ALA A 171 2.60 -19.24 -3.57
C ALA A 171 1.13 -18.91 -3.27
N ASN A 172 0.35 -19.93 -2.88
CA ASN A 172 -1.07 -19.83 -2.58
C ASN A 172 -1.37 -19.63 -1.09
N TRP A 173 -0.36 -19.65 -0.21
CA TRP A 173 -0.58 -19.34 1.19
C TRP A 173 -1.11 -17.90 1.33
N PRO A 174 -2.25 -17.67 2.02
CA PRO A 174 -2.86 -16.35 2.20
C PRO A 174 -1.93 -15.14 2.37
N TRP A 175 -0.87 -15.24 3.19
CA TRP A 175 0.03 -14.12 3.43
C TRP A 175 0.97 -13.86 2.23
N ILE A 176 1.59 -14.92 1.70
CA ILE A 176 2.44 -14.83 0.50
C ILE A 176 1.64 -14.29 -0.69
N ARG A 177 0.39 -14.75 -0.88
CA ARG A 177 -0.48 -14.25 -1.95
C ARG A 177 -0.77 -12.75 -1.83
N GLN A 178 -0.97 -12.26 -0.59
CA GLN A 178 -1.19 -10.84 -0.33
C GLN A 178 0.06 -10.02 -0.63
N MET A 179 1.21 -10.39 -0.06
CA MET A 179 2.46 -9.66 -0.27
C MET A 179 2.91 -9.71 -1.75
N ARG A 180 2.75 -10.86 -2.41
CA ARG A 180 2.96 -11.00 -3.87
C ARG A 180 2.10 -10.04 -4.69
N THR A 181 0.87 -9.76 -4.26
CA THR A 181 0.00 -8.79 -4.94
C THR A 181 0.56 -7.38 -4.82
N LEU A 182 1.00 -6.99 -3.61
CA LEU A 182 1.60 -5.68 -3.35
C LEU A 182 2.91 -5.51 -4.12
N HIS A 183 3.77 -6.52 -4.06
CA HIS A 183 5.05 -6.55 -4.75
C HIS A 183 4.88 -6.54 -6.27
N ARG A 184 3.88 -7.25 -6.81
CA ARG A 184 3.56 -7.17 -8.24
C ARG A 184 3.20 -5.74 -8.69
N ILE A 185 2.36 -5.04 -7.91
CA ILE A 185 2.04 -3.62 -8.17
C ILE A 185 3.29 -2.75 -8.05
N HIS A 186 4.15 -3.05 -7.08
CA HIS A 186 5.45 -2.39 -6.94
C HIS A 186 6.34 -2.56 -8.18
N HIS A 187 6.28 -3.70 -8.89
CA HIS A 187 7.02 -3.93 -10.14
C HIS A 187 6.46 -3.19 -11.37
N ARG A 188 5.36 -2.45 -11.23
CA ARG A 188 4.89 -1.57 -12.31
C ARG A 188 5.79 -0.34 -12.41
N ARG A 189 6.37 -0.10 -13.59
CA ARG A 189 7.37 0.96 -13.82
C ARG A 189 6.88 2.37 -13.50
N ASP A 190 5.60 2.62 -13.72
CA ASP A 190 4.93 3.88 -13.39
C ASP A 190 4.69 4.07 -11.88
N LEU A 191 4.74 2.99 -11.09
CA LEU A 191 4.40 2.97 -9.67
C LEU A 191 5.55 2.57 -8.73
N MET A 192 6.61 1.93 -9.22
CA MET A 192 7.69 1.33 -8.41
C MET A 192 8.40 2.31 -7.46
N ARG A 193 8.34 3.62 -7.77
CA ARG A 193 8.92 4.70 -6.96
C ARG A 193 7.93 5.34 -5.98
N ALA A 194 6.68 4.90 -5.98
CA ALA A 194 5.58 5.54 -5.28
C ALA A 194 4.86 4.65 -4.25
N CYS A 195 4.87 3.32 -4.40
CA CYS A 195 4.11 2.42 -3.53
C CYS A 195 4.78 1.08 -3.22
N ASN A 196 4.29 0.43 -2.16
CA ASN A 196 4.53 -0.97 -1.79
C ASN A 196 6.02 -1.34 -1.68
N PHE A 197 6.74 -0.70 -0.77
CA PHE A 197 8.16 -0.96 -0.51
C PHE A 197 8.40 -2.07 0.52
N ASP A 198 7.43 -2.40 1.35
CA ASP A 198 7.52 -3.54 2.25
C ASP A 198 7.23 -4.84 1.49
N VAL A 199 8.08 -5.84 1.72
CA VAL A 199 7.98 -7.20 1.17
C VAL A 199 7.54 -8.19 2.25
N VAL A 200 7.99 -8.01 3.50
CA VAL A 200 7.59 -8.92 4.60
C VAL A 200 6.25 -8.54 5.18
N TRP A 201 6.10 -7.27 5.54
CA TRP A 201 4.92 -6.78 6.26
C TRP A 201 4.62 -5.32 5.89
N PRO A 202 3.40 -4.98 5.42
CA PRO A 202 3.10 -3.70 4.78
C PRO A 202 2.89 -2.53 5.77
N LEU A 203 3.50 -2.59 6.95
CA LEU A 203 3.23 -1.64 8.03
C LEU A 203 3.82 -0.27 7.72
N MET A 204 5.04 -0.19 7.19
CA MET A 204 5.63 1.10 6.85
C MET A 204 4.96 1.69 5.61
N ASP A 205 4.56 0.87 4.65
CA ASP A 205 3.73 1.34 3.55
C ASP A 205 2.41 1.93 4.03
N TRP A 206 1.74 1.29 4.99
CA TRP A 206 0.53 1.82 5.58
C TRP A 206 0.81 3.10 6.41
N LEU A 207 1.86 3.09 7.23
CA LEU A 207 2.31 4.22 8.05
C LEU A 207 2.86 5.38 7.23
N HIS A 208 3.23 5.20 5.97
CA HIS A 208 3.68 6.28 5.09
C HIS A 208 2.68 6.60 3.98
N GLY A 209 1.56 5.89 3.90
CA GLY A 209 0.52 6.13 2.90
C GLY A 209 0.92 5.71 1.49
N THR A 210 1.84 4.75 1.39
CA THR A 210 2.34 4.19 0.13
C THR A 210 1.77 2.80 -0.15
N LEU A 211 0.95 2.25 0.73
CA LEU A 211 0.27 0.96 0.53
C LEU A 211 -0.82 1.06 -0.57
N ARG A 212 -0.76 0.18 -1.57
CA ARG A 212 -1.72 0.07 -2.67
C ARG A 212 -2.05 -1.38 -3.01
N TRP A 213 -3.34 -1.72 -2.93
CA TRP A 213 -3.84 -3.07 -3.25
C TRP A 213 -4.24 -3.25 -4.72
N SER A 214 -4.32 -2.16 -5.48
CA SER A 214 -4.53 -2.19 -6.92
C SER A 214 -3.70 -1.09 -7.59
N ALA A 215 -3.65 -1.14 -8.92
CA ALA A 215 -3.00 -0.11 -9.73
C ALA A 215 -4.02 0.77 -10.47
N GLU A 216 -5.30 0.62 -10.15
CA GLU A 216 -6.39 1.41 -10.71
C GLU A 216 -6.36 2.86 -10.17
N PRO A 217 -6.90 3.84 -10.93
CA PRO A 217 -7.09 5.20 -10.42
C PRO A 217 -7.84 5.20 -9.09
N GLY A 218 -7.33 5.93 -8.09
CA GLY A 218 -7.90 5.96 -6.76
C GLY A 218 -7.38 4.86 -5.81
N ALA A 219 -6.46 4.00 -6.27
CA ALA A 219 -5.75 3.07 -5.40
C ALA A 219 -4.74 3.75 -4.46
N GLU A 220 -4.38 5.01 -4.73
CA GLU A 220 -3.61 5.86 -3.80
C GLU A 220 -4.34 6.12 -2.49
N PHE A 221 -5.66 5.98 -2.47
CA PHE A 221 -6.43 6.32 -1.30
C PHE A 221 -6.44 5.17 -0.30
N SER A 222 -6.03 5.47 0.94
CA SER A 222 -5.93 4.48 2.01
C SER A 222 -7.27 3.93 2.48
N THR A 223 -8.39 4.63 2.21
CA THR A 223 -9.73 4.16 2.54
C THR A 223 -10.65 4.25 1.33
N ARG A 224 -11.38 3.18 1.06
CA ARG A 224 -12.47 3.12 0.08
C ARG A 224 -13.75 2.68 0.78
N MET A 225 -14.84 3.39 0.54
CA MET A 225 -16.18 3.05 1.00
C MET A 225 -17.13 3.04 -0.18
N ARG A 226 -17.93 1.99 -0.31
CA ARG A 226 -18.92 1.84 -1.39
C ARG A 226 -20.27 1.61 -0.77
N HIS A 227 -21.21 2.50 -1.06
CA HIS A 227 -22.59 2.42 -0.62
C HIS A 227 -23.49 2.38 -1.85
N GLU A 228 -24.59 1.66 -1.77
CA GLU A 228 -25.55 1.53 -2.86
C GLU A 228 -26.97 1.61 -2.33
N ILE A 229 -27.86 2.20 -3.12
CA ILE A 229 -29.28 2.33 -2.81
C ILE A 229 -30.08 2.39 -4.11
N ASP A 230 -31.28 1.80 -4.10
CA ASP A 230 -32.21 1.89 -5.21
C ASP A 230 -33.17 3.08 -4.98
N ILE A 231 -33.32 3.93 -6.00
CA ILE A 231 -34.12 5.16 -5.98
C ILE A 231 -35.15 5.09 -7.11
N ALA A 232 -36.43 5.31 -6.80
CA ALA A 232 -37.55 5.23 -7.73
C ALA A 232 -37.66 6.45 -8.68
N ARG A 233 -36.53 6.84 -9.27
CA ARG A 233 -36.36 7.94 -10.24
C ARG A 233 -35.48 7.49 -11.39
N ARG A 234 -35.51 8.21 -12.52
CA ARG A 234 -34.66 7.89 -13.68
C ARG A 234 -33.19 8.13 -13.32
N PRO A 235 -32.25 7.32 -13.86
CA PRO A 235 -30.81 7.49 -13.62
C PRO A 235 -30.29 8.91 -13.84
N GLU A 236 -30.77 9.58 -14.88
CA GLU A 236 -30.43 10.96 -15.24
C GLU A 236 -30.85 11.95 -14.15
N ASP A 237 -32.09 11.85 -13.65
CA ASP A 237 -32.63 12.73 -12.61
C ASP A 237 -31.86 12.56 -11.29
N VAL A 238 -31.59 11.31 -10.92
CA VAL A 238 -30.82 10.97 -9.71
C VAL A 238 -29.41 11.56 -9.79
N LEU A 239 -28.70 11.31 -10.91
CA LEU A 239 -27.33 11.77 -11.05
C LEU A 239 -27.25 13.28 -11.16
N ALA A 240 -28.18 13.93 -11.86
CA ALA A 240 -28.24 15.38 -11.98
C ALA A 240 -28.39 16.06 -10.61
N TYR A 241 -29.28 15.54 -9.76
CA TYR A 241 -29.44 16.07 -8.39
C TYR A 241 -28.21 15.76 -7.52
N ALA A 242 -27.72 14.51 -7.51
CA ALA A 242 -26.59 14.12 -6.67
C ALA A 242 -25.29 14.87 -7.02
N SER A 243 -25.07 15.17 -8.31
CA SER A 243 -23.91 15.93 -8.80
C SER A 243 -24.06 17.45 -8.71
N THR A 244 -25.23 17.96 -8.33
CA THR A 244 -25.44 19.38 -8.04
C THR A 244 -24.90 19.69 -6.65
N ALA A 245 -23.65 20.16 -6.60
CA ALA A 245 -22.93 20.37 -5.34
C ALA A 245 -23.66 21.34 -4.38
N ALA A 246 -24.34 22.36 -4.90
CA ALA A 246 -25.14 23.29 -4.11
C ALA A 246 -26.28 22.61 -3.31
N CYS A 247 -26.72 21.41 -3.73
CA CYS A 247 -27.73 20.62 -3.03
C CYS A 247 -27.14 19.69 -1.95
N TRP A 248 -25.81 19.56 -1.85
CA TRP A 248 -25.17 18.64 -0.89
C TRP A 248 -25.58 18.90 0.56
N PRO A 249 -25.73 20.13 1.09
CA PRO A 249 -26.21 20.34 2.45
C PRO A 249 -27.59 19.72 2.75
N GLN A 250 -28.38 19.38 1.73
CA GLN A 250 -29.71 18.80 1.88
C GLN A 250 -29.68 17.29 2.18
N TRP A 251 -28.58 16.60 1.85
CA TRP A 251 -28.47 15.14 1.96
C TRP A 251 -27.10 14.62 2.40
N HIS A 252 -26.07 15.47 2.49
CA HIS A 252 -24.79 15.19 3.15
C HIS A 252 -24.77 15.88 4.53
N PRO A 253 -24.95 15.15 5.65
CA PRO A 253 -24.92 15.74 6.98
C PRO A 253 -23.62 16.47 7.33
N SER A 254 -22.50 16.06 6.72
CA SER A 254 -21.20 16.70 6.90
C SER A 254 -21.04 18.00 6.10
N SER A 255 -21.78 18.19 5.02
CA SER A 255 -21.66 19.36 4.13
C SER A 255 -22.37 20.54 4.76
N LEU A 256 -21.62 21.55 5.21
CA LEU A 256 -22.21 22.75 5.83
C LEU A 256 -22.60 23.79 4.79
N ARG A 257 -21.70 24.06 3.84
CA ARG A 257 -21.87 25.07 2.80
C ARG A 257 -21.10 24.67 1.55
N VAL A 258 -21.68 24.95 0.39
CA VAL A 258 -21.02 24.75 -0.90
C VAL A 258 -21.11 26.06 -1.67
N ASP A 259 -19.95 26.60 -2.06
CA ASP A 259 -19.83 27.75 -2.95
C ASP A 259 -19.44 27.23 -4.34
N GLY A 260 -20.39 27.25 -5.28
CA GLY A 260 -20.16 26.73 -6.62
C GLY A 260 -21.29 27.05 -7.59
N PRO A 261 -21.12 26.70 -8.88
CA PRO A 261 -22.15 26.91 -9.90
C PRO A 261 -23.42 26.11 -9.59
N ALA A 262 -24.57 26.64 -9.99
CA ALA A 262 -25.83 25.93 -9.89
C ALA A 262 -25.90 24.78 -10.92
N GLY A 263 -26.59 23.69 -10.54
CA GLY A 263 -26.83 22.53 -11.40
C GLY A 263 -25.68 21.51 -11.43
N SER A 264 -25.86 20.50 -12.28
CA SER A 264 -24.90 19.42 -12.46
C SER A 264 -23.62 19.91 -13.15
N LEU A 265 -22.47 19.68 -12.53
CA LEU A 265 -21.20 20.22 -12.97
C LEU A 265 -20.51 19.30 -14.00
N ALA A 266 -20.05 19.89 -15.10
CA ALA A 266 -19.30 19.20 -16.15
C ALA A 266 -17.84 18.92 -15.73
N ALA A 267 -17.17 18.02 -16.45
CA ALA A 267 -15.74 17.78 -16.25
C ALA A 267 -14.94 19.08 -16.47
N GLY A 268 -14.00 19.36 -15.58
CA GLY A 268 -13.22 20.60 -15.54
C GLY A 268 -13.80 21.70 -14.67
N SER A 269 -15.05 21.58 -14.20
CA SER A 269 -15.63 22.53 -13.24
C SER A 269 -14.98 22.44 -11.86
N ARG A 270 -15.01 23.56 -11.13
CA ARG A 270 -14.49 23.69 -9.76
C ARG A 270 -15.52 24.31 -8.83
N PHE A 271 -15.46 23.94 -7.56
CA PHE A 271 -16.28 24.51 -6.49
C PHE A 271 -15.61 24.28 -5.12
N ASP A 272 -16.10 24.97 -4.10
CA ASP A 272 -15.59 24.92 -2.75
C ASP A 272 -16.66 24.38 -1.80
N GLU A 273 -16.26 23.59 -0.80
CA GLU A 273 -17.16 23.02 0.22
C GLU A 273 -16.56 23.19 1.62
N ASP A 274 -17.37 23.70 2.54
CA ASP A 274 -17.09 23.68 3.97
C ASP A 274 -17.70 22.41 4.58
N VAL A 275 -16.85 21.49 5.06
CA VAL A 275 -17.27 20.19 5.60
C VAL A 275 -16.95 20.07 7.08
N ARG A 276 -17.86 19.47 7.85
CA ARG A 276 -17.61 19.07 9.24
C ARG A 276 -17.06 17.65 9.30
N ALA A 277 -15.77 17.51 9.53
CA ALA A 277 -15.10 16.22 9.70
C ALA A 277 -14.42 16.13 11.07
N ALA A 278 -14.64 15.03 11.79
CA ALA A 278 -14.01 14.79 13.10
C ALA A 278 -14.14 15.94 14.13
N GLY A 279 -15.25 16.68 14.09
CA GLY A 279 -15.51 17.79 15.02
C GLY A 279 -14.84 19.12 14.65
N ARG A 280 -14.18 19.20 13.49
CA ARG A 280 -13.62 20.43 12.92
C ARG A 280 -14.31 20.78 11.61
N VAL A 281 -14.33 22.05 11.26
CA VAL A 281 -14.70 22.51 9.93
C VAL A 281 -13.43 22.54 9.09
N ASP A 282 -13.48 21.90 7.93
CA ASP A 282 -12.41 21.87 6.94
C ASP A 282 -12.93 22.41 5.62
N HIS A 283 -12.05 23.05 4.84
CA HIS A 283 -12.41 23.68 3.57
C HIS A 283 -11.80 22.88 2.43
N LEU A 284 -12.67 22.33 1.58
CA LEU A 284 -12.31 21.46 0.47
C LEU A 284 -12.49 22.19 -0.86
N ARG A 285 -11.46 22.11 -1.70
CA ARG A 285 -11.53 22.52 -3.11
C ARG A 285 -11.77 21.30 -3.96
N TRP A 286 -12.82 21.35 -4.77
CA TRP A 286 -13.24 20.26 -5.64
C TRP A 286 -12.94 20.55 -7.11
N ASP A 287 -12.50 19.52 -7.83
CA ASP A 287 -12.30 19.49 -9.27
C ASP A 287 -13.11 18.32 -9.85
N VAL A 288 -14.05 18.61 -10.74
CA VAL A 288 -14.83 17.57 -11.44
C VAL A 288 -13.96 16.94 -12.53
N VAL A 289 -13.78 15.63 -12.46
CA VAL A 289 -12.87 14.87 -13.32
C VAL A 289 -13.60 14.20 -14.47
N ARG A 290 -14.82 13.70 -14.23
CA ARG A 290 -15.62 12.99 -15.22
C ARG A 290 -17.10 13.25 -14.99
N HIS A 291 -17.85 13.44 -16.06
CA HIS A 291 -19.29 13.54 -16.02
C HIS A 291 -19.90 12.97 -17.31
N GLU A 292 -20.74 11.96 -17.16
CA GLU A 292 -21.61 11.40 -18.19
C GLU A 292 -23.02 11.28 -17.59
N PRO A 293 -24.00 12.07 -18.07
CA PRO A 293 -25.35 12.09 -17.52
C PRO A 293 -25.98 10.70 -17.41
N GLY A 294 -26.63 10.43 -16.28
CA GLY A 294 -27.28 9.14 -15.99
C GLY A 294 -26.35 7.94 -15.81
N VAL A 295 -25.03 8.10 -16.00
CA VAL A 295 -24.06 7.00 -15.94
C VAL A 295 -23.04 7.20 -14.82
N ILE A 296 -22.23 8.27 -14.87
CA ILE A 296 -21.15 8.49 -13.91
C ILE A 296 -20.86 9.97 -13.68
N TRP A 297 -20.58 10.33 -12.44
CA TRP A 297 -20.02 11.62 -12.07
C TRP A 297 -18.87 11.39 -11.08
N GLN A 298 -17.75 12.08 -11.27
CA GLN A 298 -16.57 11.91 -10.45
C GLN A 298 -15.88 13.25 -10.19
N ALA A 299 -15.52 13.51 -8.94
CA ALA A 299 -14.76 14.68 -8.53
C ALA A 299 -13.67 14.34 -7.53
N ARG A 300 -12.60 15.14 -7.53
CA ARG A 300 -11.49 15.06 -6.57
C ARG A 300 -11.54 16.27 -5.67
N ALA A 301 -11.21 16.09 -4.40
CA ALA A 301 -11.07 17.18 -3.46
C ALA A 301 -9.75 17.13 -2.71
N ALA A 302 -9.27 18.29 -2.29
CA ALA A 302 -8.22 18.40 -1.28
C ALA A 302 -8.46 19.63 -0.41
N ASN A 303 -8.04 19.55 0.86
CA ASN A 303 -8.00 20.74 1.70
C ASN A 303 -6.71 21.55 1.47
N ALA A 304 -6.74 22.83 1.84
CA ALA A 304 -5.59 23.73 1.67
C ALA A 304 -4.32 23.24 2.43
N ALA A 305 -4.52 22.57 3.56
CA ALA A 305 -3.42 21.99 4.36
C ALA A 305 -2.81 20.73 3.74
N GLY A 306 -3.40 20.18 2.67
CA GLY A 306 -3.00 18.90 2.06
C GLY A 306 -3.16 17.68 2.97
N SER A 307 -3.81 17.83 4.12
CA SER A 307 -3.99 16.77 5.13
C SER A 307 -5.15 15.82 4.80
N LEU A 308 -5.98 16.15 3.81
CA LEU A 308 -7.06 15.30 3.31
C LEU A 308 -7.15 15.40 1.80
N ARG A 309 -7.23 14.24 1.14
CA ARG A 309 -7.52 14.11 -0.29
C ARG A 309 -8.69 13.15 -0.46
N ILE A 310 -9.60 13.48 -1.38
CA ILE A 310 -10.82 12.74 -1.66
C ILE A 310 -10.94 12.48 -3.16
N LEU A 311 -11.47 11.31 -3.53
CA LEU A 311 -12.03 11.01 -4.84
C LEU A 311 -13.44 10.46 -4.61
N LEU A 312 -14.43 11.20 -5.07
CA LEU A 312 -15.84 10.85 -4.95
C LEU A 312 -16.37 10.42 -6.31
N THR A 313 -16.99 9.25 -6.37
CA THR A 313 -17.59 8.72 -7.60
C THR A 313 -19.04 8.36 -7.33
N TYR A 314 -19.92 8.85 -8.19
CA TYR A 314 -21.32 8.51 -8.26
C TYR A 314 -21.57 7.76 -9.56
N GLU A 315 -22.19 6.60 -9.48
CA GLU A 315 -22.59 5.81 -10.64
C GLU A 315 -24.08 5.51 -10.55
N CYS A 316 -24.77 5.58 -11.68
CA CYS A 316 -26.16 5.16 -11.79
C CYS A 316 -26.24 3.99 -12.77
N ARG A 317 -27.11 3.02 -12.47
CA ARG A 317 -27.51 1.98 -13.41
C ARG A 317 -29.02 1.93 -13.50
N GLY A 318 -29.56 1.89 -14.71
CA GLY A 318 -31.00 1.72 -14.91
C GLY A 318 -31.48 0.35 -14.42
N GLY A 319 -32.66 0.32 -13.83
CA GLY A 319 -33.37 -0.89 -13.41
C GLY A 319 -34.88 -0.78 -13.68
N ALA A 320 -35.61 -1.88 -13.47
CA ALA A 320 -37.04 -1.95 -13.81
C ALA A 320 -37.93 -0.93 -13.05
N HIS A 321 -37.51 -0.50 -11.86
CA HIS A 321 -38.28 0.39 -10.98
C HIS A 321 -37.59 1.73 -10.68
N GLY A 322 -36.54 2.09 -11.43
CA GLY A 322 -35.79 3.33 -11.20
C GLY A 322 -34.29 3.16 -11.44
N ALA A 323 -33.47 3.77 -10.59
CA ALA A 323 -32.02 3.76 -10.71
C ALA A 323 -31.38 3.12 -9.47
N ARG A 324 -30.40 2.25 -9.71
CA ARG A 324 -29.46 1.83 -8.68
C ARG A 324 -28.33 2.85 -8.61
N PHE A 325 -28.31 3.63 -7.54
CA PHE A 325 -27.28 4.63 -7.26
C PHE A 325 -26.15 4.01 -6.44
N VAL A 326 -24.91 4.20 -6.88
CA VAL A 326 -23.71 3.72 -6.20
C VAL A 326 -22.81 4.92 -5.90
N ARG A 327 -22.52 5.12 -4.62
CA ARG A 327 -21.58 6.13 -4.14
C ARG A 327 -20.30 5.44 -3.66
N THR A 328 -19.19 5.74 -4.33
CA THR A 328 -17.86 5.30 -3.91
C THR A 328 -17.05 6.51 -3.43
N LEU A 329 -16.73 6.52 -2.14
CA LEU A 329 -15.88 7.53 -1.51
C LEU A 329 -14.50 6.95 -1.25
N HIS A 330 -13.49 7.51 -1.90
CA HIS A 330 -12.09 7.26 -1.61
C HIS A 330 -11.51 8.46 -0.86
N TYR A 331 -10.82 8.23 0.26
CA TYR A 331 -10.15 9.30 0.98
C TYR A 331 -8.84 8.86 1.62
N HIS A 332 -7.94 9.83 1.76
CA HIS A 332 -6.59 9.63 2.26
C HIS A 332 -6.11 10.83 3.04
N SER A 333 -5.46 10.55 4.17
CA SER A 333 -4.66 11.54 4.87
C SER A 333 -3.19 11.14 4.77
N PRO A 334 -2.27 12.05 4.42
CA PRO A 334 -0.84 11.78 4.47
C PRO A 334 -0.31 11.72 5.92
N ASN A 335 -1.08 12.16 6.92
CA ASN A 335 -0.67 12.10 8.32
C ASN A 335 -0.88 10.69 8.92
N PRO A 336 0.17 10.03 9.45
CA PRO A 336 0.07 8.69 10.04
C PRO A 336 -0.88 8.62 11.25
N LEU A 337 -0.90 9.65 12.09
CA LEU A 337 -1.78 9.68 13.26
C LEU A 337 -3.25 9.74 12.85
N LEU A 338 -3.57 10.52 11.80
CA LEU A 338 -4.93 10.56 11.26
C LEU A 338 -5.32 9.24 10.58
N ARG A 339 -4.38 8.55 9.93
CA ARG A 339 -4.64 7.20 9.40
C ARG A 339 -4.94 6.19 10.50
N LEU A 340 -4.19 6.23 11.60
CA LEU A 340 -4.43 5.38 12.77
C LEU A 340 -5.78 5.69 13.42
N ALA A 341 -6.07 6.98 13.68
CA ALA A 341 -7.36 7.41 14.22
C ALA A 341 -8.53 7.01 13.30
N ASN A 342 -8.32 7.08 11.99
CA ASN A 342 -9.29 6.63 11.00
C ASN A 342 -9.53 5.12 11.07
N ALA A 343 -8.46 4.31 11.13
CA ALA A 343 -8.55 2.86 11.21
C ALA A 343 -9.29 2.38 12.47
N LEU A 344 -9.08 3.05 13.61
CA LEU A 344 -9.66 2.66 14.89
C LEU A 344 -11.10 3.17 15.09
N VAL A 345 -11.38 4.43 14.71
CA VAL A 345 -12.64 5.10 15.10
C VAL A 345 -13.32 5.80 13.92
N MET A 346 -12.63 6.69 13.19
CA MET A 346 -13.32 7.60 12.27
C MET A 346 -13.99 6.87 11.10
N ARG A 347 -13.39 5.78 10.60
CA ARG A 347 -13.96 4.99 9.49
C ARG A 347 -15.39 4.53 9.79
N ARG A 348 -15.65 4.02 10.99
CA ARG A 348 -16.99 3.54 11.39
C ARG A 348 -18.00 4.68 11.47
N ARG A 349 -17.56 5.87 11.87
CA ARG A 349 -18.41 7.07 11.90
C ARG A 349 -18.79 7.53 10.49
N VAL A 350 -17.79 7.64 9.60
CA VAL A 350 -17.99 8.04 8.21
C VAL A 350 -18.85 7.03 7.45
N GLU A 351 -18.75 5.74 7.77
CA GLU A 351 -19.62 4.69 7.22
C GLU A 351 -21.09 4.92 7.59
N ARG A 352 -21.38 5.10 8.89
CA ARG A 352 -22.76 5.35 9.37
C ARG A 352 -23.34 6.63 8.77
N GLU A 353 -22.52 7.68 8.72
CA GLU A 353 -22.91 8.97 8.15
C GLU A 353 -23.17 8.85 6.64
N SER A 354 -22.31 8.14 5.90
CA SER A 354 -22.51 7.89 4.47
C SER A 354 -23.79 7.09 4.21
N ALA A 355 -24.06 6.03 4.97
CA ALA A 355 -25.30 5.28 4.85
C ALA A 355 -26.54 6.16 5.11
N HIS A 356 -26.48 7.04 6.13
CA HIS A 356 -27.54 8.00 6.40
C HIS A 356 -27.72 9.01 5.25
N SER A 357 -26.63 9.51 4.66
CA SER A 357 -26.69 10.41 3.50
C SER A 357 -27.45 9.80 2.32
N LEU A 358 -27.24 8.50 2.01
CA LEU A 358 -27.96 7.84 0.92
C LEU A 358 -29.46 7.73 1.22
N MET A 359 -29.86 7.51 2.48
CA MET A 359 -31.28 7.50 2.85
C MET A 359 -31.92 8.88 2.67
N LEU A 360 -31.21 9.96 3.03
CA LEU A 360 -31.69 11.33 2.81
C LEU A 360 -31.81 11.66 1.33
N LEU A 361 -30.82 11.26 0.52
CA LEU A 361 -30.87 11.42 -0.94
C LEU A 361 -32.09 10.74 -1.55
N LYS A 362 -32.32 9.46 -1.18
CA LYS A 362 -33.49 8.70 -1.65
C LYS A 362 -34.78 9.41 -1.27
N ARG A 363 -34.92 9.78 0.01
CA ARG A 363 -36.12 10.49 0.49
C ARG A 363 -36.38 11.77 -0.31
N ARG A 364 -35.37 12.63 -0.46
CA ARG A 364 -35.49 13.89 -1.21
C ARG A 364 -35.94 13.69 -2.65
N LEU A 365 -35.38 12.68 -3.33
CA LEU A 365 -35.69 12.41 -4.74
C LEU A 365 -37.03 11.72 -4.95
N GLU A 366 -37.50 10.94 -3.97
CA GLU A 366 -38.79 10.25 -4.03
C GLU A 366 -39.94 11.15 -3.58
N GLU A 367 -39.74 12.03 -2.60
CA GLU A 367 -40.74 13.03 -2.19
C GLU A 367 -41.02 14.06 -3.29
N ALA A 368 -39.97 14.50 -4.02
CA ALA A 368 -40.11 15.41 -5.17
C ALA A 368 -40.75 14.76 -6.42
N ARG A 369 -41.39 13.59 -6.28
CA ARG A 369 -42.26 12.96 -7.29
C ARG A 369 -43.74 13.20 -6.96
N ASP A 370 -44.05 13.44 -5.69
CA ASP A 370 -45.41 13.57 -5.16
C ASP A 370 -45.85 15.05 -5.03
N GLU A 371 -44.92 16.00 -5.27
CA GLU A 371 -45.16 17.42 -5.55
C GLU A 371 -45.17 17.68 -7.06
#